data_AF-A0AAW7U6C0-F1
#
_entry.id   AF-A0AAW7U6C0-F1
#
_cell.length_a   1.000
_cell.length_b   1.000
_cell.length_c   1.000
_cell.angle_alpha   90.00
_cell.angle_beta   90.00
_cell.angle_gamma   90.00
#
_symmetry.space_group_name_H-M   'P 1'
#
loop_
_entity.id
_entity.type
_entity.pdbx_description
1 polymer ?
#
loop_
_entity_poly.entity_id
_entity_poly.type
_entity_poly.pdbx_seq_one_letter_code
_entity_poly.pdbx_strand_id
1 'polypeptide(L)'
;MAEIDKTKTTKGRFVKGDNYLVVQKITQPCEHKIDGAVKVAEYIVDEIKRNVKSKQAEQIRYYNDHSGRMKEWQALPWYKRLGQPPQPMLVEAMIAWTMMVRQNGPWDHKPIIRKKFSNFAVKNRPLSNKQNAALSQSHYHKYKKHDYFYDVWSNIHYGYVGMACGFSASILLDGAGLEQIGTNILSGKNVERTGKEQTDKLRDYDNIADRETITLGVNLFKDFGIKNISKLTMMDVLQRLEMIPFLDDARVIHLCFDKNSTRFTKE
;
A
#
# COMPACT_ATOMS: atom_id res chain seq x y z
N MET A 1 -48.75 7.31 5.16
CA MET A 1 -48.11 8.63 5.31
C MET A 1 -47.04 8.52 6.38
N ALA A 2 -45.89 9.11 6.11
CA ALA A 2 -44.64 8.97 6.84
C ALA A 2 -44.69 9.61 8.24
N GLU A 3 -43.88 9.09 9.17
CA GLU A 3 -42.96 9.95 9.91
C GLU A 3 -41.75 9.16 10.42
N ILE A 4 -40.58 9.62 9.98
CA ILE A 4 -39.25 9.26 10.46
C ILE A 4 -38.97 10.20 11.64
N ASP A 5 -38.47 9.73 12.78
CA ASP A 5 -37.63 10.63 13.59
C ASP A 5 -36.51 9.99 14.42
N LYS A 6 -35.30 10.44 14.06
CA LYS A 6 -34.06 10.72 14.81
C LYS A 6 -33.37 9.64 15.65
N THR A 7 -32.32 9.13 15.03
CA THR A 7 -31.07 8.63 15.61
C THR A 7 -30.45 9.60 16.64
N LYS A 8 -30.22 9.11 17.87
CA LYS A 8 -29.26 9.70 18.82
C LYS A 8 -27.96 8.89 18.76
N THR A 9 -26.91 9.51 18.22
CA THR A 9 -25.54 8.97 18.23
C THR A 9 -24.84 9.41 19.52
N THR A 10 -24.82 8.54 20.53
CA THR A 10 -23.94 8.71 21.69
C THR A 10 -22.52 8.28 21.34
N LYS A 11 -21.59 9.22 21.45
CA LYS A 11 -20.12 9.03 21.39
C LYS A 11 -19.69 7.86 22.28
N GLY A 12 -19.35 6.73 21.67
CA GLY A 12 -18.79 5.57 22.35
C GLY A 12 -17.26 5.66 22.43
N ARG A 13 -16.73 5.54 23.65
CA ARG A 13 -15.29 5.44 23.96
C ARG A 13 -14.86 3.99 23.73
N PHE A 14 -13.90 3.75 22.84
CA PHE A 14 -13.46 2.41 22.45
C PHE A 14 -12.62 1.73 23.54
N VAL A 15 -12.92 0.47 23.85
CA VAL A 15 -12.14 -0.39 24.75
C VAL A 15 -11.43 -1.46 23.91
N LYS A 16 -10.18 -1.74 24.23
CA LYS A 16 -9.34 -2.73 23.55
C LYS A 16 -9.89 -4.15 23.82
N GLY A 17 -10.43 -4.82 22.82
CA GLY A 17 -10.93 -6.20 22.94
C GLY A 17 -12.13 -6.55 22.05
N ASP A 18 -12.82 -5.54 21.51
CA ASP A 18 -14.02 -5.80 20.71
C ASP A 18 -13.64 -6.26 19.29
N ASN A 19 -13.92 -7.53 19.02
CA ASN A 19 -13.90 -8.12 17.70
C ASN A 19 -14.87 -7.34 16.81
N TYR A 20 -14.34 -6.57 15.85
CA TYR A 20 -15.11 -5.95 14.77
C TYR A 20 -15.64 -7.02 13.80
N LEU A 21 -16.56 -7.86 14.27
CA LEU A 21 -17.37 -8.71 13.41
C LEU A 21 -18.67 -7.98 13.14
N VAL A 22 -18.71 -7.28 12.00
CA VAL A 22 -19.99 -7.09 11.32
C VAL A 22 -20.52 -8.50 11.07
N VAL A 23 -21.52 -8.92 11.84
CA VAL A 23 -22.18 -10.22 11.66
C VAL A 23 -22.94 -10.18 10.34
N GLN A 24 -22.25 -10.39 9.22
CA GLN A 24 -22.91 -10.86 8.02
C GLN A 24 -23.37 -12.29 8.31
N LYS A 25 -24.63 -12.62 8.00
CA LYS A 25 -25.15 -14.00 8.03
C LYS A 25 -24.37 -14.84 7.01
N ILE A 26 -23.20 -15.34 7.42
CA ILE A 26 -22.42 -16.30 6.65
C ILE A 26 -23.11 -17.65 6.84
N THR A 27 -23.98 -18.00 5.90
CA THR A 27 -24.78 -19.24 5.92
C THR A 27 -24.05 -20.45 5.34
N GLN A 28 -22.75 -20.33 5.00
CA GLN A 28 -21.93 -21.45 4.54
C GLN A 28 -20.72 -21.67 5.47
N PRO A 29 -20.46 -22.92 5.89
CA PRO A 29 -19.29 -23.23 6.69
C PRO A 29 -18.03 -22.91 5.88
N CYS A 30 -17.21 -22.00 6.43
CA CYS A 30 -15.91 -21.64 5.87
C CYS A 30 -14.83 -22.25 6.75
N GLU A 31 -13.95 -23.05 6.16
CA GLU A 31 -12.80 -23.64 6.87
C GLU A 31 -11.73 -22.58 7.21
N HIS A 32 -11.71 -21.46 6.46
CA HIS A 32 -10.88 -20.29 6.74
C HIS A 32 -11.47 -19.46 7.89
N LYS A 33 -11.31 -19.96 9.13
CA LYS A 33 -11.79 -19.29 10.35
C LYS A 33 -11.00 -18.04 10.72
N ILE A 34 -9.83 -17.83 10.12
CA ILE A 34 -8.94 -16.71 10.40
C ILE A 34 -8.95 -15.75 9.21
N ASP A 35 -9.20 -14.48 9.48
CA ASP A 35 -8.99 -13.41 8.50
C ASP A 35 -7.50 -13.08 8.42
N GLY A 36 -6.78 -13.80 7.55
CA GLY A 36 -5.35 -13.66 7.36
C GLY A 36 -4.91 -12.24 6.94
N ALA A 37 -5.78 -11.50 6.25
CA ALA A 37 -5.53 -10.12 5.86
C ALA A 37 -5.32 -9.20 7.07
N VAL A 38 -5.95 -9.49 8.21
CA VAL A 38 -5.74 -8.73 9.46
C VAL A 38 -4.27 -8.82 9.89
N LYS A 39 -3.64 -9.99 9.74
CA LYS A 39 -2.22 -10.19 10.07
C LYS A 39 -1.29 -9.49 9.11
N VAL A 40 -1.64 -9.42 7.83
CA VAL A 40 -0.86 -8.67 6.85
C VAL A 40 -1.01 -7.17 7.07
N ALA A 41 -2.22 -6.68 7.36
CA ALA A 41 -2.49 -5.28 7.67
C ALA A 41 -1.78 -4.81 8.95
N GLU A 42 -1.78 -5.63 10.00
CA GLU A 42 -1.01 -5.40 11.23
C GLU A 42 0.48 -5.21 10.92
N TYR A 43 1.05 -6.11 10.11
CA TYR A 43 2.44 -6.00 9.65
C TYR A 43 2.71 -4.74 8.83
N ILE A 44 1.87 -4.41 7.85
CA ILE A 44 2.07 -3.20 7.05
C ILE A 44 2.02 -1.94 7.90
N VAL A 45 1.10 -1.84 8.86
CA VAL A 45 1.02 -0.68 9.74
C VAL A 45 2.29 -0.56 10.58
N ASP A 46 2.86 -1.66 11.04
CA ASP A 46 4.13 -1.67 11.76
C ASP A 46 5.31 -1.29 10.86
N GLU A 47 5.34 -1.77 9.61
CA GLU A 47 6.35 -1.35 8.63
C GLU A 47 6.24 0.15 8.31
N ILE A 48 5.03 0.69 8.12
CA ILE A 48 4.83 2.13 7.93
C ILE A 48 5.37 2.88 9.15
N LYS A 49 4.95 2.51 10.37
CA LYS A 49 5.39 3.14 11.62
C LYS A 49 6.91 3.17 11.78
N ARG A 50 7.58 2.08 11.38
CA ARG A 50 9.03 1.95 11.43
C ARG A 50 9.71 2.78 10.34
N ASN A 51 9.24 2.66 9.10
CA ASN A 51 9.94 3.19 7.94
C ASN A 51 9.82 4.71 7.86
N VAL A 52 8.69 5.31 8.25
CA VAL A 52 8.57 6.78 8.28
C VAL A 52 9.50 7.46 9.29
N LYS A 53 9.99 6.71 10.29
CA LYS A 53 10.95 7.16 11.30
C LYS A 53 12.39 6.70 11.02
N SER A 54 12.62 6.00 9.90
CA SER A 54 13.94 5.52 9.52
C SER A 54 14.85 6.66 9.08
N LYS A 55 16.17 6.47 9.22
CA LYS A 55 17.19 7.39 8.69
C LYS A 55 17.04 7.58 7.18
N GLN A 56 16.65 6.52 6.46
CA GLN A 56 16.42 6.56 5.02
C GLN A 56 15.24 7.48 4.66
N ALA A 57 14.11 7.36 5.37
CA ALA A 57 12.97 8.25 5.12
C ALA A 57 13.28 9.70 5.51
N GLU A 58 14.05 9.92 6.58
CA GLU A 58 14.52 11.25 6.96
C GLU A 58 15.43 11.87 5.91
N GLN A 59 16.37 11.09 5.38
CA GLN A 59 17.27 11.54 4.31
C GLN A 59 16.51 11.90 3.03
N ILE A 60 15.59 11.04 2.57
CA ILE A 60 14.78 11.32 1.37
C ILE A 60 13.92 12.58 1.59
N ARG A 61 13.31 12.72 2.77
CA ARG A 61 12.54 13.91 3.13
C ARG A 61 13.38 15.18 3.13
N TYR A 62 14.61 15.13 3.65
CA TYR A 62 15.54 16.26 3.62
C TYR A 62 15.89 16.67 2.17
N TYR A 63 16.13 15.70 1.29
CA TYR A 63 16.41 15.97 -0.12
C TYR A 63 15.21 16.64 -0.83
N ASN A 64 14.00 16.17 -0.54
CA ASN A 64 12.76 16.74 -1.07
C ASN A 64 12.41 18.12 -0.50
N ASP A 65 12.85 18.47 0.72
CA ASP A 65 12.53 19.75 1.36
C ASP A 65 13.51 20.88 0.99
N HIS A 66 13.59 21.22 -0.31
CA HIS A 66 14.40 22.36 -0.75
C HIS A 66 13.95 23.68 -0.10
N SER A 67 12.65 23.87 0.06
CA SER A 67 12.09 25.10 0.63
C SER A 67 12.47 25.31 2.10
N GLY A 68 12.43 24.25 2.92
CA GLY A 68 12.85 24.29 4.32
C GLY A 68 14.35 24.54 4.42
N ARG A 69 15.17 23.81 3.65
CA ARG A 69 16.62 24.04 3.58
C ARG A 69 16.98 25.47 3.19
N MET A 70 16.26 26.06 2.22
CA MET A 70 16.44 27.45 1.84
C MET A 70 16.08 28.43 2.96
N LYS A 71 14.98 28.20 3.68
CA LYS A 71 14.60 29.03 4.84
C LYS A 71 15.64 28.96 5.95
N GLU A 72 16.15 27.76 6.25
CA GLU A 72 17.22 27.56 7.22
C GLU A 72 18.50 28.31 6.81
N TRP A 73 18.90 28.20 5.54
CA TRP A 73 20.05 28.94 5.01
C TRP A 73 19.86 30.45 5.09
N GLN A 74 18.67 30.96 4.77
CA GLN A 74 18.34 32.38 4.83
C GLN A 74 18.39 32.93 6.26
N ALA A 75 18.06 32.11 7.26
CA ALA A 75 18.10 32.44 8.68
C ALA A 75 19.53 32.44 9.27
N LEU A 76 20.55 32.00 8.52
CA LEU A 76 21.93 32.00 9.00
C LEU A 76 22.50 33.44 9.09
N PRO A 77 23.45 33.68 10.03
CA PRO A 77 24.24 34.91 10.03
C PRO A 77 24.90 35.17 8.68
N TRP A 78 25.10 36.45 8.33
CA TRP A 78 25.58 36.86 7.01
C TRP A 78 26.89 36.16 6.58
N TYR A 79 27.84 35.94 7.49
CA TYR A 79 29.11 35.29 7.19
C TYR A 79 28.96 33.79 6.85
N LYS A 80 27.94 33.10 7.38
CA LYS A 80 27.64 31.70 7.00
C LYS A 80 26.91 31.61 5.66
N ARG A 81 26.28 32.70 5.22
CA ARG A 81 25.63 32.81 3.90
C ARG A 81 26.60 33.16 2.77
N LEU A 82 27.90 33.34 3.05
CA LEU A 82 28.93 33.46 2.02
C LEU A 82 29.19 32.14 1.28
N GLY A 83 28.79 31.00 1.86
CA GLY A 83 28.81 29.71 1.19
C GLY A 83 27.67 29.54 0.18
N GLN A 84 27.75 28.47 -0.64
CA GLN A 84 26.70 28.19 -1.63
C GLN A 84 25.35 27.90 -0.97
N PRO A 85 24.23 28.43 -1.51
CA PRO A 85 22.90 28.10 -1.03
C PRO A 85 22.54 26.65 -1.37
N PRO A 86 21.64 26.03 -0.59
CA PRO A 86 21.15 24.69 -0.85
C PRO A 86 20.57 24.55 -2.27
N GLN A 87 21.03 23.53 -3.01
CA GLN A 87 20.49 23.20 -4.33
C GLN A 87 19.31 22.22 -4.23
N PRO A 88 18.40 22.18 -5.22
CA PRO A 88 17.39 21.12 -5.33
C PRO A 88 18.05 19.74 -5.41
N MET A 89 17.49 18.74 -4.69
CA MET A 89 18.06 17.39 -4.60
C MET A 89 17.02 16.30 -4.97
N LEU A 90 16.12 16.61 -5.89
CA LEU A 90 15.03 15.71 -6.25
C LEU A 90 15.55 14.40 -6.87
N VAL A 91 16.61 14.47 -7.68
CA VAL A 91 17.21 13.28 -8.30
C VAL A 91 17.79 12.36 -7.23
N GLU A 92 18.51 12.89 -6.25
CA GLU A 92 19.04 12.15 -5.10
C GLU A 92 17.92 11.54 -4.26
N ALA A 93 16.83 12.29 -4.02
CA ALA A 93 15.65 11.79 -3.34
C ALA A 93 15.05 10.58 -4.07
N MET A 94 14.90 10.68 -5.39
CA MET A 94 14.33 9.61 -6.21
C MET A 94 15.27 8.41 -6.34
N ILE A 95 16.59 8.61 -6.45
CA ILE A 95 17.58 7.53 -6.42
C ILE A 95 17.47 6.77 -5.09
N ALA A 96 17.52 7.49 -3.97
CA ALA A 96 17.43 6.90 -2.64
C ALA A 96 16.10 6.17 -2.44
N TRP A 97 14.97 6.76 -2.87
CA TRP A 97 13.65 6.12 -2.85
C TRP A 97 13.61 4.84 -3.67
N THR A 98 14.04 4.88 -4.94
CA THR A 98 14.07 3.72 -5.85
C THR A 98 14.89 2.57 -5.26
N MET A 99 16.03 2.86 -4.63
CA MET A 99 16.84 1.81 -3.98
C MET A 99 16.13 1.11 -2.82
N MET A 100 15.21 1.80 -2.15
CA MET A 100 14.42 1.22 -1.07
C MET A 100 13.27 0.36 -1.59
N VAL A 101 12.54 0.83 -2.61
CA VAL A 101 11.29 0.20 -3.10
C VAL A 101 11.47 -0.75 -4.28
N ARG A 102 12.67 -0.79 -4.90
CA ARG A 102 12.97 -1.73 -6.00
C ARG A 102 12.73 -3.18 -5.59
N GLN A 103 12.61 -4.06 -6.58
CA GLN A 103 12.52 -5.51 -6.33
C GLN A 103 13.66 -6.00 -5.43
N ASN A 104 13.30 -6.78 -4.41
CA ASN A 104 14.19 -7.25 -3.33
C ASN A 104 14.86 -6.13 -2.51
N GLY A 105 14.36 -4.89 -2.63
CA GLY A 105 14.78 -3.77 -1.82
C GLY A 105 14.28 -3.87 -0.38
N PRO A 106 14.82 -3.07 0.56
CA PRO A 106 14.41 -3.10 1.96
C PRO A 106 12.92 -2.84 2.20
N TRP A 107 12.24 -2.11 1.30
CA TRP A 107 10.81 -1.82 1.37
C TRP A 107 9.99 -2.62 0.35
N ASP A 108 10.58 -3.65 -0.28
CA ASP A 108 9.84 -4.62 -1.08
C ASP A 108 9.14 -5.62 -0.15
N HIS A 109 7.88 -5.35 0.15
CA HIS A 109 7.09 -6.16 1.06
C HIS A 109 6.48 -7.39 0.40
N LYS A 110 6.43 -7.46 -0.94
CA LYS A 110 5.76 -8.57 -1.66
C LYS A 110 6.37 -9.94 -1.32
N PRO A 111 7.70 -10.15 -1.39
CA PRO A 111 8.30 -11.43 -1.02
C PRO A 111 8.15 -11.76 0.47
N ILE A 112 8.21 -10.73 1.32
CA ILE A 112 8.08 -10.88 2.78
C ILE A 112 6.68 -11.38 3.12
N ILE A 113 5.65 -10.79 2.50
CA ILE A 113 4.25 -11.18 2.77
C ILE A 113 4.00 -12.62 2.36
N ARG A 114 4.41 -12.98 1.14
CA ARG A 114 4.28 -14.34 0.60
C ARG A 114 4.95 -15.40 1.47
N LYS A 115 6.09 -15.07 2.08
CA LYS A 115 6.85 -15.99 2.93
C LYS A 115 6.31 -16.05 4.35
N LYS A 116 6.14 -14.89 5.01
CA LYS A 116 5.81 -14.78 6.43
C LYS A 116 4.34 -15.11 6.72
N PHE A 117 3.44 -14.82 5.79
CA PHE A 117 1.99 -15.02 5.98
C PHE A 117 1.42 -16.13 5.09
N SER A 118 2.25 -17.05 4.61
CA SER A 118 1.82 -18.22 3.83
C SER A 118 0.84 -19.12 4.60
N ASN A 119 1.03 -19.27 5.91
CA ASN A 119 0.14 -20.05 6.77
C ASN A 119 -1.24 -19.41 7.01
N PHE A 120 -1.38 -18.11 6.71
CA PHE A 120 -2.64 -17.37 6.82
C PHE A 120 -3.28 -17.11 5.45
N ALA A 121 -2.68 -17.59 4.38
CA ALA A 121 -3.17 -17.38 3.02
C ALA A 121 -4.31 -18.34 2.67
N VAL A 122 -5.13 -17.93 1.72
CA VAL A 122 -6.13 -18.79 1.10
C VAL A 122 -5.44 -19.69 0.08
N LYS A 123 -5.27 -20.95 0.46
CA LYS A 123 -4.65 -21.98 -0.37
C LYS A 123 -5.62 -22.46 -1.44
N ASN A 124 -5.09 -22.94 -2.56
CA ASN A 124 -5.83 -23.54 -3.66
C ASN A 124 -6.86 -22.62 -4.35
N ARG A 125 -6.74 -21.30 -4.17
CA ARG A 125 -7.53 -20.31 -4.90
C ARG A 125 -6.96 -20.10 -6.31
N PRO A 126 -7.78 -20.09 -7.38
CA PRO A 126 -7.32 -19.69 -8.72
C PRO A 126 -6.70 -18.30 -8.73
N LEU A 127 -5.58 -18.11 -9.45
CA LEU A 127 -4.89 -16.82 -9.59
C LEU A 127 -5.46 -15.93 -10.70
N SER A 128 -6.35 -16.46 -11.54
CA SER A 128 -7.05 -15.71 -12.58
C SER A 128 -8.36 -16.43 -12.91
N ASN A 129 -9.20 -15.81 -13.73
CA ASN A 129 -10.45 -16.40 -14.23
C ASN A 129 -10.26 -17.47 -15.32
N LYS A 130 -9.03 -17.87 -15.65
CA LYS A 130 -8.74 -18.90 -16.66
C LYS A 130 -9.04 -20.31 -16.11
N GLN A 131 -9.59 -21.20 -16.95
CA GLN A 131 -9.95 -22.58 -16.54
C GLN A 131 -8.80 -23.40 -15.95
N ASN A 132 -7.55 -23.14 -16.38
CA ASN A 132 -6.35 -23.81 -15.87
C ASN A 132 -5.44 -22.82 -15.11
N ALA A 133 -6.03 -21.85 -14.41
CA ALA A 133 -5.25 -20.90 -13.63
C ALA A 133 -4.42 -21.62 -12.55
N ALA A 134 -3.15 -21.20 -12.43
CA ALA A 134 -2.33 -21.63 -11.31
C ALA A 134 -3.01 -21.30 -9.98
N LEU A 135 -2.78 -22.13 -8.98
CA LEU A 135 -3.42 -22.00 -7.67
C LEU A 135 -2.52 -21.26 -6.69
N SER A 136 -3.10 -20.26 -6.02
CA SER A 136 -2.47 -19.53 -4.93
C SER A 136 -2.05 -20.46 -3.80
N GLN A 137 -0.79 -20.37 -3.41
CA GLN A 137 -0.27 -20.96 -2.18
C GLN A 137 -0.09 -19.93 -1.06
N SER A 138 0.20 -18.68 -1.42
CA SER A 138 0.44 -17.59 -0.45
C SER A 138 0.07 -16.20 -0.98
N HIS A 139 -0.72 -16.12 -2.06
CA HIS A 139 -0.92 -14.87 -2.79
C HIS A 139 -2.05 -14.01 -2.22
N TYR A 140 -3.10 -14.67 -1.74
CA TYR A 140 -4.33 -14.05 -1.28
C TYR A 140 -4.54 -14.28 0.21
N HIS A 141 -5.07 -13.26 0.90
CA HIS A 141 -5.42 -13.31 2.31
C HIS A 141 -6.86 -12.87 2.52
N LYS A 142 -7.60 -13.66 3.30
CA LYS A 142 -9.03 -13.44 3.57
C LYS A 142 -9.25 -12.26 4.52
N TYR A 143 -10.24 -11.43 4.20
CA TYR A 143 -10.91 -10.52 5.13
C TYR A 143 -12.41 -10.53 4.87
N LYS A 144 -13.22 -10.86 5.89
CA LYS A 144 -14.68 -10.97 5.74
C LYS A 144 -15.08 -11.82 4.52
N LYS A 145 -15.74 -11.24 3.52
CA LYS A 145 -16.23 -11.92 2.30
C LYS A 145 -15.27 -11.84 1.11
N HIS A 146 -14.11 -11.22 1.26
CA HIS A 146 -13.16 -11.00 0.18
C HIS A 146 -11.80 -11.65 0.47
N ASP A 147 -11.10 -11.97 -0.60
CA ASP A 147 -9.68 -12.32 -0.57
C ASP A 147 -8.88 -11.23 -1.29
N TYR A 148 -7.83 -10.75 -0.62
CA TYR A 148 -7.00 -9.65 -1.07
C TYR A 148 -5.64 -10.13 -1.55
N PHE A 149 -5.22 -9.72 -2.75
CA PHE A 149 -3.90 -10.03 -3.28
C PHE A 149 -2.81 -9.25 -2.53
N TYR A 150 -1.62 -9.83 -2.37
CA TYR A 150 -0.61 -9.24 -1.49
C TYR A 150 -0.07 -7.87 -1.92
N ASP A 151 -0.24 -7.49 -3.19
CA ASP A 151 0.26 -6.22 -3.71
C ASP A 151 -0.44 -5.02 -3.08
N VAL A 152 -1.74 -5.15 -2.77
CA VAL A 152 -2.56 -4.15 -2.07
C VAL A 152 -1.83 -3.58 -0.85
N TRP A 153 -1.26 -4.47 -0.03
CA TRP A 153 -0.58 -4.13 1.21
C TRP A 153 0.70 -3.32 0.96
N SER A 154 1.48 -3.70 -0.04
CA SER A 154 2.73 -3.02 -0.41
C SER A 154 2.46 -1.65 -1.02
N ASN A 155 1.39 -1.51 -1.79
CA ASN A 155 0.97 -0.25 -2.40
C ASN A 155 0.47 0.77 -1.36
N ILE A 156 -0.27 0.31 -0.35
CA ILE A 156 -0.70 1.16 0.78
C ILE A 156 0.51 1.70 1.55
N HIS A 157 1.51 0.84 1.80
CA HIS A 157 2.78 1.27 2.40
C HIS A 157 3.50 2.30 1.52
N TYR A 158 3.65 1.99 0.23
CA TYR A 158 4.29 2.86 -0.76
C TYR A 158 3.67 4.26 -0.76
N GLY A 159 2.34 4.36 -0.81
CA GLY A 159 1.62 5.63 -0.76
C GLY A 159 1.85 6.41 0.54
N TYR A 160 1.77 5.74 1.70
CA TYR A 160 1.95 6.41 3.00
C TYR A 160 3.40 6.89 3.19
N VAL A 161 4.35 5.98 3.03
CA VAL A 161 5.78 6.26 3.28
C VAL A 161 6.32 7.23 2.23
N GLY A 162 5.84 7.16 0.99
CA GLY A 162 6.20 8.12 -0.06
C GLY A 162 5.84 9.56 0.33
N MET A 163 4.63 9.77 0.84
CA MET A 163 4.22 11.08 1.36
C MET A 163 5.05 11.50 2.57
N ALA A 164 5.40 10.56 3.47
CA ALA A 164 6.27 10.83 4.62
C ALA A 164 7.72 11.18 4.24
N CYS A 165 8.15 10.71 3.06
CA CYS A 165 9.41 11.06 2.42
C CYS A 165 9.35 12.40 1.66
N GLY A 166 8.21 13.10 1.67
CA GLY A 166 8.05 14.42 1.04
C GLY A 166 7.71 14.40 -0.45
N PHE A 167 7.36 13.25 -1.03
CA PHE A 167 6.85 13.20 -2.40
C PHE A 167 5.40 13.69 -2.48
N SER A 168 5.02 14.24 -3.64
CA SER A 168 3.61 14.52 -3.93
C SER A 168 2.86 13.24 -4.30
N ALA A 169 1.55 13.24 -4.09
CA ALA A 169 0.68 12.15 -4.53
C ALA A 169 0.79 11.89 -6.04
N SER A 170 0.97 12.95 -6.85
CA SER A 170 1.15 12.81 -8.30
C SER A 170 2.42 12.03 -8.63
N ILE A 171 3.56 12.35 -8.03
CA ILE A 171 4.82 11.61 -8.25
C ILE A 171 4.66 10.13 -7.89
N LEU A 172 3.96 9.84 -6.78
CA LEU A 172 3.75 8.46 -6.33
C LEU A 172 2.83 7.67 -7.26
N LEU A 173 1.82 8.31 -7.86
CA LEU A 173 0.86 7.67 -8.76
C LEU A 173 1.36 7.59 -10.20
N ASP A 174 2.15 8.57 -10.65
CA ASP A 174 2.61 8.65 -12.04
C ASP A 174 3.78 7.70 -12.31
N GLY A 175 4.65 7.46 -11.32
CA GLY A 175 5.72 6.44 -11.34
C GLY A 175 6.83 6.61 -12.39
N ALA A 176 6.59 7.39 -13.46
CA ALA A 176 7.43 7.49 -14.65
C ALA A 176 8.86 7.97 -14.34
N GLY A 177 9.00 8.90 -13.39
CA GLY A 177 10.30 9.38 -12.97
C GLY A 177 11.12 8.32 -12.23
N LEU A 178 10.47 7.42 -11.48
CA LEU A 178 11.14 6.31 -10.82
C LEU A 178 11.53 5.22 -11.82
N GLU A 179 10.69 4.95 -12.81
CA GLU A 179 11.02 3.99 -13.88
C GLU A 179 12.27 4.43 -14.66
N GLN A 180 12.38 5.71 -15.00
CA GLN A 180 13.55 6.26 -15.70
C GLN A 180 14.82 6.17 -14.84
N ILE A 181 14.75 6.58 -13.57
CA ILE A 181 15.89 6.52 -12.65
C ILE A 181 16.28 5.08 -12.37
N GLY A 182 15.32 4.20 -12.12
CA GLY A 182 15.53 2.77 -11.95
C GLY A 182 16.21 2.15 -13.18
N THR A 183 15.74 2.46 -14.38
CA THR A 183 16.38 2.03 -15.64
C THR A 183 17.81 2.53 -15.71
N ASN A 184 18.06 3.81 -15.46
CA ASN A 184 19.39 4.41 -15.54
C ASN A 184 20.37 3.83 -14.50
N ILE A 185 19.93 3.59 -13.27
CA ILE A 185 20.74 3.00 -12.20
C ILE A 185 21.01 1.52 -12.46
N LEU A 186 19.96 0.74 -12.79
CA LEU A 186 20.07 -0.71 -12.93
C LEU A 186 20.81 -1.13 -14.21
N SER A 187 20.74 -0.31 -15.26
CA SER A 187 21.35 -0.65 -16.56
C SER A 187 22.79 -0.18 -16.73
N GLY A 188 23.34 0.67 -15.85
CA GLY A 188 24.72 1.19 -15.97
C GLY A 188 25.07 1.80 -17.34
N LYS A 189 24.06 2.20 -18.14
CA LYS A 189 24.03 2.27 -19.61
C LYS A 189 24.37 0.94 -20.32
N ASN A 190 23.33 0.45 -21.01
CA ASN A 190 23.20 -0.69 -21.94
C ASN A 190 23.13 -2.10 -21.32
N VAL A 191 21.91 -2.55 -21.00
CA VAL A 191 21.43 -3.90 -21.40
C VAL A 191 19.94 -3.83 -21.75
N GLU A 192 19.62 -4.61 -22.78
CA GLU A 192 18.38 -4.89 -23.47
C GLU A 192 17.13 -4.99 -22.59
N ARG A 193 15.99 -4.61 -23.19
CA ARG A 193 14.64 -4.92 -22.72
C ARG A 193 14.51 -6.43 -22.57
N THR A 194 14.83 -6.98 -21.41
CA THR A 194 14.49 -8.37 -21.09
C THR A 194 12.99 -8.44 -20.84
N GLY A 195 12.27 -8.75 -21.92
CA GLY A 195 11.03 -9.52 -21.95
C GLY A 195 9.89 -9.08 -21.04
N LYS A 196 9.12 -8.06 -21.45
CA LYS A 196 7.68 -8.02 -21.16
C LYS A 196 6.92 -8.43 -22.41
N GLU A 197 6.95 -9.72 -22.75
CA GLU A 197 5.96 -10.28 -23.66
C GLU A 197 4.76 -10.79 -22.84
N GLN A 198 3.55 -10.40 -23.27
CA GLN A 198 2.22 -10.91 -22.89
C GLN A 198 1.57 -10.45 -21.57
N THR A 199 1.46 -9.14 -21.29
CA THR A 199 0.59 -8.67 -20.17
C THR A 199 -0.14 -7.34 -20.39
N ASP A 200 -0.25 -6.79 -21.61
CA ASP A 200 -0.81 -5.44 -21.80
C ASP A 200 -2.23 -5.25 -21.22
N LYS A 201 -3.05 -6.32 -21.15
CA LYS A 201 -4.36 -6.26 -20.47
C LYS A 201 -4.29 -6.40 -18.94
N LEU A 202 -3.34 -7.16 -18.38
CA LEU A 202 -3.15 -7.28 -16.93
C LEU A 202 -2.55 -6.01 -16.34
N ARG A 203 -1.70 -5.32 -17.11
CA ARG A 203 -1.03 -4.08 -16.71
C ARG A 203 -2.03 -2.92 -16.51
N ASP A 204 -3.06 -2.84 -17.34
CA ASP A 204 -4.11 -1.82 -17.22
C ASP A 204 -5.01 -2.05 -15.99
N TYR A 205 -5.23 -3.31 -15.61
CA TYR A 205 -6.01 -3.65 -14.42
C TYR A 205 -5.19 -3.55 -13.12
N ASP A 206 -3.92 -3.98 -13.14
CA ASP A 206 -2.95 -3.73 -12.07
C ASP A 206 -2.88 -2.22 -11.77
N ASN A 207 -2.91 -1.37 -12.80
CA ASN A 207 -2.93 0.08 -12.62
C ASN A 207 -4.11 0.59 -11.79
N ILE A 208 -5.32 0.00 -11.90
CA ILE A 208 -6.48 0.43 -11.10
C ILE A 208 -6.25 0.05 -9.63
N ALA A 209 -5.94 -1.21 -9.37
CA ALA A 209 -5.70 -1.69 -8.00
C ALA A 209 -4.53 -0.94 -7.34
N ASP A 210 -3.42 -0.76 -8.06
CA ASP A 210 -2.25 -0.03 -7.61
C ASP A 210 -2.60 1.43 -7.32
N ARG A 211 -3.25 2.13 -8.25
CA ARG A 211 -3.65 3.53 -8.09
C ARG A 211 -4.56 3.72 -6.88
N GLU A 212 -5.59 2.90 -6.72
CA GLU A 212 -6.55 3.00 -5.61
C GLU A 212 -5.88 2.70 -4.26
N THR A 213 -5.00 1.70 -4.20
CA THR A 213 -4.34 1.29 -2.96
C THR A 213 -3.19 2.23 -2.55
N ILE A 214 -2.45 2.80 -3.52
CA ILE A 214 -1.51 3.91 -3.27
C ILE A 214 -2.29 5.13 -2.79
N THR A 215 -3.41 5.45 -3.42
CA THR A 215 -4.28 6.58 -3.03
C THR A 215 -4.81 6.42 -1.61
N LEU A 216 -5.19 5.20 -1.22
CA LEU A 216 -5.54 4.87 0.16
C LEU A 216 -4.39 5.22 1.11
N GLY A 217 -3.16 4.76 0.81
CA GLY A 217 -1.96 5.08 1.59
C GLY A 217 -1.68 6.59 1.71
N VAL A 218 -1.82 7.32 0.61
CA VAL A 218 -1.73 8.79 0.58
C VAL A 218 -2.76 9.44 1.50
N ASN A 219 -4.01 8.98 1.46
CA ASN A 219 -5.08 9.54 2.28
C ASN A 219 -4.91 9.20 3.76
N LEU A 220 -4.42 8.02 4.10
CA LEU A 220 -3.99 7.70 5.46
C LEU A 220 -2.90 8.66 5.94
N PHE A 221 -1.91 8.99 5.10
CA PHE A 221 -0.90 9.97 5.47
C PHE A 221 -1.49 11.37 5.70
N LYS A 222 -2.47 11.81 4.90
CA LYS A 222 -3.13 13.11 5.12
C LYS A 222 -3.80 13.18 6.50
N ASP A 223 -4.36 12.07 6.97
CA ASP A 223 -5.10 12.04 8.23
C ASP A 223 -4.19 11.87 9.46
N PHE A 224 -3.14 11.05 9.35
CA PHE A 224 -2.27 10.72 10.49
C PHE A 224 -0.91 11.45 10.43
N GLY A 225 -0.35 11.63 9.24
CA GLY A 225 0.96 12.22 9.00
C GLY A 225 2.08 11.49 9.77
N ILE A 226 3.24 12.16 9.90
CA ILE A 226 4.34 11.64 10.72
C ILE A 226 4.02 11.83 12.21
N LYS A 227 3.35 12.93 12.58
CA LYS A 227 3.12 13.32 13.98
C LYS A 227 2.13 12.40 14.70
N ASN A 228 1.05 11.97 14.05
CA ASN A 228 0.03 11.10 14.65
C ASN A 228 0.15 9.63 14.20
N ILE A 229 1.30 9.21 13.65
CA ILE A 229 1.48 7.84 13.13
C ILE A 229 1.23 6.74 14.19
N SER A 230 1.42 7.04 15.48
CA SER A 230 1.11 6.09 16.56
C SER A 230 -0.39 5.74 16.65
N LYS A 231 -1.27 6.61 16.13
CA LYS A 231 -2.72 6.41 16.11
C LYS A 231 -3.20 5.58 14.91
N LEU A 232 -2.37 5.40 13.87
CA LEU A 232 -2.71 4.56 12.73
C LEU A 232 -2.84 3.10 13.19
N THR A 233 -3.93 2.45 12.82
CA THR A 233 -4.23 1.05 13.15
C THR A 233 -4.49 0.22 11.90
N MET A 234 -4.42 -1.11 12.04
CA MET A 234 -4.83 -2.02 10.96
C MET A 234 -6.31 -1.86 10.58
N MET A 235 -7.16 -1.42 11.51
CA MET A 235 -8.59 -1.20 11.23
C MET A 235 -8.79 0.00 10.30
N ASP A 236 -7.99 1.06 10.44
CA ASP A 236 -8.05 2.21 9.53
C ASP A 236 -7.75 1.80 8.09
N VAL A 237 -6.76 0.90 7.91
CA VAL A 237 -6.41 0.32 6.61
C VAL A 237 -7.54 -0.54 6.07
N LEU A 238 -7.99 -1.53 6.85
CA LEU A 238 -8.99 -2.50 6.44
C LEU A 238 -10.36 -1.87 6.14
N GLN A 239 -10.79 -0.88 6.93
CA GLN A 239 -12.06 -0.19 6.71
C GLN A 239 -12.03 0.62 5.42
N ARG A 240 -10.95 1.35 5.14
CA ARG A 240 -10.82 2.10 3.88
C ARG A 240 -10.70 1.19 2.68
N LEU A 241 -10.00 0.07 2.84
CA LEU A 241 -9.82 -0.91 1.76
C LEU A 241 -11.16 -1.57 1.36
N GLU A 242 -12.05 -1.79 2.31
CA GLU A 242 -13.42 -2.26 2.05
C GLU A 242 -14.31 -1.20 1.39
N MET A 243 -14.00 0.08 1.55
CA MET A 243 -14.75 1.18 0.93
C MET A 243 -14.39 1.41 -0.54
N ILE A 244 -13.27 0.87 -1.01
CA ILE A 244 -12.90 0.98 -2.43
C ILE A 244 -13.96 0.21 -3.25
N PRO A 245 -14.60 0.81 -4.27
CA PRO A 245 -15.68 0.16 -4.99
C PRO A 245 -15.24 -1.04 -5.82
N PHE A 246 -14.02 -1.03 -6.35
CA PHE A 246 -13.50 -2.08 -7.24
C PHE A 246 -11.97 -2.12 -7.20
N LEU A 247 -11.40 -3.32 -7.16
CA LEU A 247 -9.93 -3.55 -7.17
C LEU A 247 -9.50 -4.62 -8.18
N ASP A 248 -10.34 -4.96 -9.15
CA ASP A 248 -10.10 -6.00 -10.14
C ASP A 248 -9.56 -7.32 -9.52
N ASP A 249 -8.49 -7.89 -10.05
CA ASP A 249 -7.91 -9.15 -9.54
C ASP A 249 -7.39 -9.02 -8.09
N ALA A 250 -7.13 -7.80 -7.61
CA ALA A 250 -6.59 -7.59 -6.28
C ALA A 250 -7.62 -7.79 -5.15
N ARG A 251 -8.92 -7.80 -5.48
CA ARG A 251 -10.01 -8.17 -4.55
C ARG A 251 -11.05 -9.04 -5.24
N VAL A 252 -11.21 -10.25 -4.72
CA VAL A 252 -12.17 -11.23 -5.24
C VAL A 252 -13.04 -11.78 -4.12
N ILE A 253 -14.25 -12.23 -4.44
CA ILE A 253 -15.13 -12.91 -3.49
C ILE A 253 -14.38 -14.12 -2.91
N HIS A 254 -14.41 -14.29 -1.59
CA HIS A 254 -13.73 -15.35 -0.88
C HIS A 254 -14.11 -16.74 -1.42
N LEU A 255 -13.14 -17.67 -1.46
CA LEU A 255 -13.21 -18.91 -2.23
C LEU A 255 -14.41 -19.78 -1.84
N CYS A 256 -14.73 -19.82 -0.55
CA CYS A 256 -15.87 -20.57 -0.02
C CYS A 256 -17.23 -19.93 -0.38
N PHE A 257 -17.28 -18.65 -0.73
CA PHE A 257 -18.52 -17.92 -1.01
C PHE A 257 -18.76 -17.70 -2.51
N ASP A 258 -17.70 -17.76 -3.32
CA ASP A 258 -17.81 -17.58 -4.75
C ASP A 258 -18.50 -18.79 -5.40
N LYS A 259 -19.65 -18.57 -6.04
CA LYS A 259 -20.42 -19.62 -6.71
C LYS A 259 -20.10 -19.72 -8.21
N ASN A 260 -19.25 -18.84 -8.74
CA ASN A 260 -18.82 -18.89 -10.13
C ASN A 260 -17.98 -20.15 -10.38
N SER A 261 -18.10 -20.73 -11.58
CA SER A 261 -17.32 -21.90 -11.99
C SER A 261 -15.81 -21.66 -11.95
N THR A 262 -15.37 -20.42 -12.17
CA THR A 262 -13.94 -20.03 -12.09
C THR A 262 -13.47 -19.74 -10.67
N ARG A 263 -14.38 -19.59 -9.69
CA ARG A 263 -14.07 -19.16 -8.31
C ARG A 263 -13.21 -17.88 -8.27
N PHE A 264 -13.38 -17.00 -9.25
CA PHE A 264 -12.62 -15.77 -9.44
C PHE A 264 -13.54 -14.58 -9.79
N THR A 265 -14.56 -14.36 -8.97
CA THR A 265 -15.46 -13.20 -9.09
C THR A 265 -14.81 -11.96 -8.47
N LYS A 266 -14.57 -10.94 -9.29
CA LYS A 266 -13.96 -9.67 -8.89
C LYS A 266 -15.00 -8.76 -8.24
N GLU A 267 -14.60 -8.09 -7.15
CA GLU A 267 -15.43 -7.08 -6.47
C GLU A 267 -14.62 -5.85 -6.10
#